data_AF-A0A3N5S1G7-F1
#
_entry.id   AF-A0A3N5S1G7-F1
#
_cell.length_a   1.000
_cell.length_b   1.000
_cell.length_c   1.000
_cell.angle_alpha   90.00
_cell.angle_beta   90.00
_cell.angle_gamma   90.00
#
_symmetry.space_group_name_H-M   'P 1'
#
loop_
_entity.id
_entity.type
_entity.pdbx_description
1 polymer ?
#
loop_
_entity_poly.entity_id
_entity_poly.type
_entity_poly.pdbx_seq_one_letter_code
_entity_poly.pdbx_strand_id
1 'polypeptide(L)'
;MKRILFCLTALVFAISCGPSVNPQLKAKIDGQFGAVSKKNYGAAGRFMKPMPYAVGQYVILGTMDSSGKRSISRTMIAGKADGGWVIESGTLNTAQESAVQLCVRGLEKAAATGNAENVEFVGIKLKDEKGAIQRIEGPVLAMMRS
;
A
#
# COMPACT_ATOMS: atom_id res chain seq x y z
N MET A 1 26.90 42.73 21.35
CA MET A 1 25.48 42.45 21.06
C MET A 1 25.21 41.96 19.63
N LYS A 2 25.79 42.56 18.57
CA LYS A 2 25.60 42.09 17.17
C LYS A 2 26.07 40.65 16.87
N ARG A 3 27.08 40.12 17.58
CA ARG A 3 27.61 38.75 17.39
C ARG A 3 26.70 37.65 17.97
N ILE A 4 25.92 37.95 19.01
CA ILE A 4 25.00 36.98 19.64
C ILE A 4 23.74 36.82 18.77
N LEU A 5 23.27 37.90 18.15
CA LEU A 5 22.13 37.88 17.25
C LEU A 5 22.40 37.07 15.97
N PHE A 6 23.64 37.08 15.47
CA PHE A 6 24.08 36.33 14.30
C PHE A 6 24.16 34.81 14.57
N CYS A 7 24.58 34.40 15.78
CA CYS A 7 24.59 32.99 16.17
C CYS A 7 23.17 32.42 16.37
N LEU A 8 22.23 33.22 16.89
CA LEU A 8 20.84 32.77 17.05
C LEU A 8 20.13 32.55 15.70
N THR A 9 20.40 33.39 14.70
CA THR A 9 19.82 33.24 13.36
C THR A 9 20.40 32.05 12.59
N ALA A 10 21.69 31.73 12.78
CA ALA A 10 22.31 30.55 12.19
C ALA A 10 21.78 29.23 12.81
N LEU A 11 21.44 29.22 14.10
CA LEU A 11 20.89 28.05 14.78
C LEU A 11 19.46 27.71 14.30
N VAL A 12 18.65 28.72 13.97
CA VAL A 12 17.29 28.53 13.44
C VAL A 12 17.30 27.97 12.01
N PHE A 13 18.29 28.32 11.18
CA PHE A 13 18.44 27.75 9.83
C PHE A 13 18.83 26.27 9.86
N ALA A 14 19.65 25.85 10.84
CA ALA A 14 20.09 24.46 10.98
C ALA A 14 18.97 23.49 11.41
N ILE A 15 17.88 23.98 12.00
CA ILE A 15 16.74 23.17 12.44
C ILE A 15 15.68 23.02 11.33
N SER A 16 15.78 23.79 10.24
CA SER A 16 14.77 23.79 9.15
C SER A 16 14.89 22.61 8.17
N CYS A 17 15.97 21.84 8.20
CA CYS A 17 16.14 20.62 7.40
C CYS A 17 15.80 19.39 8.24
N GLY A 18 14.51 19.22 8.58
CA GLY A 18 14.03 17.94 9.10
C GLY A 18 14.38 16.82 8.11
N PRO A 19 14.81 15.64 8.57
CA PRO A 19 15.26 14.59 7.67
C PRO A 19 14.10 14.18 6.75
N SER A 20 14.28 14.35 5.44
CA SER A 20 13.37 13.85 4.39
C SER A 20 13.20 12.32 4.41
N VAL A 21 13.94 11.63 5.27
CA VAL A 21 13.99 10.18 5.43
C VAL A 21 13.61 9.82 6.85
N ASN A 22 12.53 9.08 6.99
CA ASN A 22 12.14 8.41 8.22
C ASN A 22 13.01 7.14 8.41
N PRO A 23 13.87 7.08 9.44
CA PRO A 23 14.78 5.95 9.64
C PRO A 23 14.06 4.61 9.85
N GLN A 24 12.87 4.61 10.46
CA GLN A 24 12.09 3.40 10.69
C GLN A 24 11.54 2.84 9.37
N LEU A 25 11.05 3.71 8.49
CA LEU A 25 10.55 3.31 7.17
C LEU A 25 11.70 2.83 6.28
N LYS A 26 12.86 3.51 6.35
CA LYS A 26 14.07 3.06 5.65
C LYS A 26 14.47 1.64 6.08
N ALA A 27 14.50 1.36 7.37
CA ALA A 27 14.85 0.04 7.89
C ALA A 27 13.86 -1.04 7.41
N LYS A 28 12.55 -0.75 7.38
CA LYS A 28 11.54 -1.66 6.81
C LYS A 28 11.80 -1.96 5.33
N ILE A 29 12.13 -0.94 4.55
CA ILE A 29 12.42 -1.07 3.11
C ILE A 29 13.67 -1.93 2.91
N ASP A 30 14.75 -1.61 3.62
CA ASP A 30 16.01 -2.34 3.54
C ASP A 30 15.82 -3.81 3.92
N GLY A 31 15.01 -4.11 4.94
CA GLY A 31 14.66 -5.47 5.33
C GLY A 31 13.97 -6.26 4.21
N GLN A 32 12.99 -5.67 3.51
CA GLN A 32 12.31 -6.37 2.41
C GLN A 32 13.18 -6.53 1.17
N PHE A 33 14.01 -5.52 0.85
CA PHE A 33 15.00 -5.64 -0.23
C PHE A 33 16.17 -6.56 0.12
N GLY A 34 16.42 -6.83 1.39
CA GLY A 34 17.40 -7.82 1.84
C GLY A 34 16.88 -9.26 1.75
N ALA A 35 15.56 -9.46 1.79
CA ALA A 35 14.91 -10.77 1.80
C ALA A 35 14.65 -11.37 0.41
N VAL A 36 15.44 -11.01 -0.61
CA VAL A 36 15.21 -11.49 -2.00
C VAL A 36 15.52 -12.97 -2.11
N SER A 37 14.48 -13.77 -2.40
CA SER A 37 14.63 -15.17 -2.82
C SER A 37 14.55 -15.25 -4.33
N LYS A 38 15.55 -15.89 -4.97
CA LYS A 38 15.52 -16.22 -6.39
C LYS A 38 14.84 -17.58 -6.56
N LYS A 39 13.55 -17.58 -6.87
CA LYS A 39 12.82 -18.79 -7.24
C LYS A 39 12.72 -18.88 -8.75
N ASN A 40 13.32 -19.91 -9.33
CA ASN A 40 13.10 -20.25 -10.72
C ASN A 40 11.79 -21.02 -10.82
N TYR A 41 10.82 -20.48 -11.56
CA TYR A 41 9.62 -21.20 -11.93
C TYR A 41 9.94 -21.95 -13.22
N GLY A 42 9.78 -23.28 -13.21
CA GLY A 42 9.87 -24.06 -14.45
C GLY A 42 8.81 -23.61 -15.45
N ALA A 43 8.88 -24.11 -16.69
CA ALA A 43 7.85 -23.84 -17.69
C ALA A 43 6.47 -24.17 -17.09
N ALA A 44 5.68 -23.14 -16.84
CA ALA A 44 4.33 -23.32 -16.33
C ALA A 44 3.54 -24.13 -17.37
N GLY A 45 2.83 -25.17 -16.93
CA GLY A 45 1.83 -25.81 -17.77
C GLY A 45 0.83 -24.78 -18.29
N ARG A 46 0.03 -25.16 -19.29
CA ARG A 46 -0.99 -24.26 -19.85
C ARG A 46 -1.84 -23.68 -18.71
N PHE A 47 -2.01 -22.36 -18.71
CA PHE A 47 -2.89 -21.69 -17.75
C PHE A 47 -4.30 -22.26 -17.87
N MET A 48 -4.81 -22.83 -16.78
CA MET A 48 -6.14 -23.45 -16.76
C MET A 48 -7.19 -22.50 -16.17
N LYS A 49 -6.89 -21.90 -15.02
CA LYS A 49 -7.78 -20.98 -14.31
C LYS A 49 -6.98 -20.17 -13.27
N PRO A 50 -7.48 -18.99 -12.85
CA PRO A 50 -6.91 -18.27 -11.72
C PRO A 50 -6.90 -19.13 -10.45
N MET A 51 -5.91 -18.90 -9.59
CA MET A 51 -5.90 -19.48 -8.24
C MET A 51 -7.11 -18.92 -7.45
N PRO A 52 -7.83 -19.75 -6.68
CA PRO A 52 -8.86 -19.25 -5.78
C PRO A 52 -8.31 -18.23 -4.79
N TYR A 53 -9.11 -17.22 -4.48
CA TYR A 53 -8.77 -16.23 -3.46
C TYR A 53 -8.66 -16.88 -2.09
N ALA A 54 -7.61 -16.51 -1.35
CA ALA A 54 -7.37 -16.97 0.01
C ALA A 54 -6.73 -15.87 0.85
N VAL A 55 -7.15 -15.78 2.12
CA VAL A 55 -6.56 -14.84 3.08
C VAL A 55 -5.06 -15.14 3.21
N GLY A 56 -4.25 -14.08 3.22
CA GLY A 56 -2.80 -14.18 3.28
C GLY A 56 -2.12 -14.33 1.91
N GLN A 57 -2.87 -14.42 0.81
CA GLN A 57 -2.28 -14.20 -0.52
C GLN A 57 -1.85 -12.74 -0.65
N TYR A 58 -0.63 -12.51 -1.12
CA TYR A 58 -0.10 -11.17 -1.34
C TYR A 58 0.87 -11.12 -2.52
N VAL A 59 1.03 -9.92 -3.05
CA VAL A 59 2.10 -9.55 -3.98
C VAL A 59 2.82 -8.36 -3.38
N ILE A 60 4.15 -8.44 -3.34
CA ILE A 60 5.04 -7.33 -2.96
C ILE A 60 5.88 -7.00 -4.18
N LEU A 61 5.85 -5.74 -4.59
CA LEU A 61 6.66 -5.19 -5.66
C LEU A 61 7.63 -4.17 -5.05
N GLY A 62 8.93 -4.50 -5.10
CA GLY A 62 9.99 -3.54 -4.81
C GLY A 62 10.42 -2.81 -6.08
N THR A 63 10.45 -1.49 -6.05
CA THR A 63 10.94 -0.65 -7.14
C THR A 63 12.09 0.24 -6.66
N MET A 64 13.00 0.55 -7.58
CA MET A 64 14.10 1.49 -7.34
C MET A 64 14.14 2.47 -8.51
N ASP A 65 14.13 3.77 -8.20
CA ASP A 65 14.22 4.81 -9.22
C ASP A 65 15.67 5.04 -9.70
N SER A 66 15.84 5.93 -10.68
CA SER A 66 17.16 6.30 -11.23
C SER A 66 18.08 6.98 -10.22
N SER A 67 17.53 7.52 -9.14
CA SER A 67 18.26 8.14 -8.03
C SER A 67 18.61 7.14 -6.92
N GLY A 68 18.27 5.86 -7.09
CA GLY A 68 18.49 4.80 -6.11
C GLY A 68 17.49 4.80 -4.95
N LYS A 69 16.41 5.60 -5.01
CA LYS A 69 15.37 5.58 -3.97
C LYS A 69 14.52 4.33 -4.17
N ARG A 70 14.34 3.60 -3.07
CA ARG A 70 13.56 2.36 -3.03
C ARG A 70 12.15 2.63 -2.51
N SER A 71 11.18 1.97 -3.11
CA SER A 71 9.81 1.91 -2.63
C SER A 71 9.25 0.50 -2.74
N ILE A 72 8.24 0.24 -1.93
CA ILE A 72 7.53 -1.03 -1.88
C ILE A 72 6.06 -0.76 -2.10
N SER A 73 5.45 -1.50 -3.02
CA SER A 73 4.00 -1.60 -3.16
C SER A 73 3.57 -3.00 -2.76
N ARG A 74 2.56 -3.10 -1.90
CA ARG A 74 1.98 -4.37 -1.48
C ARG A 74 0.50 -4.39 -1.79
N THR A 75 0.02 -5.50 -2.33
CA THR A 75 -1.41 -5.82 -2.39
C THR A 75 -1.62 -7.18 -1.76
N MET A 76 -2.61 -7.31 -0.86
CA MET A 76 -2.89 -8.55 -0.15
C MET A 76 -4.38 -8.76 0.11
N ILE A 77 -4.76 -10.02 0.27
CA ILE A 77 -6.06 -10.41 0.78
C ILE A 77 -5.94 -10.47 2.30
N ALA A 78 -6.37 -9.39 2.95
CA ALA A 78 -6.25 -9.20 4.40
C ALA A 78 -7.30 -9.98 5.20
N GLY A 79 -8.42 -10.33 4.58
CA GLY A 79 -9.48 -11.06 5.27
C GLY A 79 -10.76 -11.17 4.45
N LYS A 80 -11.85 -11.52 5.15
CA LYS A 80 -13.23 -11.43 4.67
C LYS A 80 -14.02 -10.54 5.61
N ALA A 81 -14.91 -9.72 5.04
CA ALA A 81 -15.86 -8.89 5.78
C ALA A 81 -17.10 -8.71 4.91
N ASP A 82 -18.27 -8.55 5.53
CA ASP A 82 -19.52 -8.24 4.82
C ASP A 82 -19.77 -9.14 3.60
N GLY A 83 -19.45 -10.43 3.65
CA GLY A 83 -19.61 -11.35 2.51
C GLY A 83 -18.69 -11.10 1.31
N GLY A 84 -17.70 -10.21 1.41
CA GLY A 84 -16.68 -9.92 0.41
C GLY A 84 -15.25 -10.17 0.90
N TRP A 85 -14.29 -9.98 0.00
CA TRP A 85 -12.87 -10.03 0.29
C TRP A 85 -12.35 -8.66 0.70
N VAL A 86 -11.59 -8.61 1.78
CA VAL A 86 -10.86 -7.40 2.18
C VAL A 86 -9.52 -7.42 1.46
N ILE A 87 -9.39 -6.58 0.45
CA ILE A 87 -8.15 -6.36 -0.30
C ILE A 87 -7.47 -5.13 0.27
N GLU A 88 -6.27 -5.29 0.81
CA GLU A 88 -5.43 -4.20 1.27
C GLU A 88 -4.36 -3.90 0.23
N SER A 89 -4.24 -2.62 -0.16
CA SER A 89 -3.13 -2.12 -0.95
C SER A 89 -2.40 -1.04 -0.16
N GLY A 90 -1.07 -1.10 -0.14
CA GLY A 90 -0.25 -0.15 0.59
C GLY A 90 1.04 0.19 -0.16
N THR A 91 1.54 1.39 0.12
CA THR A 91 2.82 1.86 -0.41
C THR A 91 3.71 2.30 0.74
N LEU A 92 4.98 1.94 0.65
CA LEU A 92 6.02 2.28 1.62
C LEU A 92 7.19 2.90 0.88
N ASN A 93 7.56 4.12 1.27
CA ASN A 93 8.80 4.77 0.85
C ASN A 93 9.50 5.38 2.06
N THR A 94 10.66 6.01 1.87
CA THR A 94 11.45 6.54 2.98
C THR A 94 10.78 7.69 3.73
N ALA A 95 9.76 8.33 3.15
CA ALA A 95 9.04 9.45 3.77
C ALA A 95 7.73 9.00 4.43
N GLN A 96 6.97 8.10 3.80
CA GLN A 96 5.61 7.77 4.20
C GLN A 96 5.24 6.30 3.97
N GLU A 97 4.25 5.85 4.75
CA GLU A 97 3.59 4.56 4.62
C GLU A 97 2.07 4.80 4.57
N SER A 98 1.44 4.40 3.47
CA SER A 98 -0.01 4.52 3.27
C SER A 98 -0.64 3.16 3.00
N ALA A 99 -1.90 2.99 3.40
CA ALA A 99 -2.66 1.78 3.15
C ALA A 99 -4.15 2.08 2.95
N VAL A 100 -4.76 1.37 2.01
CA VAL A 100 -6.19 1.38 1.72
C VAL A 100 -6.69 -0.06 1.75
N GLN A 101 -7.82 -0.29 2.41
CA GLN A 101 -8.56 -1.54 2.36
C GLN A 101 -9.86 -1.34 1.60
N LEU A 102 -10.15 -2.25 0.70
CA LEU A 102 -11.40 -2.34 -0.05
C LEU A 102 -12.08 -3.64 0.33
N CYS A 103 -13.35 -3.60 0.70
CA CYS A 103 -14.18 -4.79 0.81
C CYS A 103 -14.94 -4.98 -0.51
N VAL A 104 -14.69 -6.11 -1.18
CA VAL A 104 -15.17 -6.36 -2.54
C VAL A 104 -15.93 -7.67 -2.63
N ARG A 105 -17.17 -7.63 -3.11
CA ARG A 105 -18.00 -8.81 -3.41
C ARG A 105 -17.97 -9.13 -4.90
N GLY A 106 -18.30 -10.38 -5.22
CA GLY A 106 -18.52 -10.81 -6.61
C GLY A 106 -17.25 -11.11 -7.42
N LEU A 107 -16.07 -11.08 -6.80
CA LEU A 107 -14.79 -11.36 -7.47
C LEU A 107 -14.73 -12.77 -8.04
N GLU A 108 -15.26 -13.78 -7.33
CA GLU A 108 -15.31 -15.15 -7.82
C GLU A 108 -16.21 -15.30 -9.04
N LYS A 109 -17.38 -14.64 -9.01
CA LYS A 109 -18.32 -14.64 -10.13
C LYS A 109 -17.70 -13.94 -11.34
N ALA A 110 -17.02 -12.82 -11.13
CA ALA A 110 -16.30 -12.11 -12.17
C ALA A 110 -15.17 -12.96 -12.77
N ALA A 111 -14.39 -13.65 -11.93
CA ALA A 111 -13.32 -14.55 -12.40
C ALA A 111 -13.86 -15.75 -13.19
N ALA A 112 -15.02 -16.29 -12.83
CA ALA A 112 -15.64 -17.43 -13.51
C ALA A 112 -16.31 -17.04 -14.84
N THR A 113 -16.93 -15.86 -14.90
CA THR A 113 -17.75 -15.42 -16.04
C THR A 113 -17.03 -14.47 -17.00
N GLY A 114 -15.92 -13.88 -16.57
CA GLY A 114 -15.26 -12.79 -17.28
C GLY A 114 -16.02 -11.46 -17.22
N ASN A 115 -17.13 -11.38 -16.47
CA ASN A 115 -17.96 -10.18 -16.37
C ASN A 115 -17.76 -9.47 -15.02
N ALA A 116 -17.22 -8.25 -15.07
CA ALA A 116 -16.95 -7.41 -13.92
C ALA A 116 -18.18 -6.66 -13.35
N GLU A 117 -19.33 -6.67 -14.02
CA GLU A 117 -20.57 -5.98 -13.57
C GLU A 117 -21.07 -6.48 -12.21
N ASN A 118 -20.71 -7.71 -11.85
CA ASN A 118 -21.08 -8.31 -10.56
C ASN A 118 -20.13 -7.90 -9.41
N VAL A 119 -19.09 -7.12 -9.69
CA VAL A 119 -18.14 -6.66 -8.67
C VAL A 119 -18.72 -5.47 -7.92
N GLU A 120 -18.79 -5.57 -6.60
CA GLU A 120 -19.36 -4.55 -5.72
C GLU A 120 -18.36 -4.12 -4.65
N PHE A 121 -18.14 -2.81 -4.49
CA PHE A 121 -17.41 -2.24 -3.37
C PHE A 121 -18.38 -1.97 -2.23
N VAL A 122 -18.20 -2.64 -1.09
CA VAL A 122 -19.11 -2.53 0.05
C VAL A 122 -18.52 -1.74 1.22
N GLY A 123 -17.21 -1.50 1.19
CA GLY A 123 -16.54 -0.66 2.17
C GLY A 123 -15.16 -0.23 1.70
N ILE A 124 -14.76 0.97 2.10
CA ILE A 124 -13.41 1.50 1.92
C ILE A 124 -12.91 1.95 3.28
N LYS A 125 -11.70 1.52 3.65
CA LYS A 125 -10.99 2.01 4.83
C LYS A 125 -9.65 2.57 4.41
N LEU A 126 -9.43 3.85 4.69
CA LEU A 126 -8.17 4.53 4.38
C LEU A 126 -7.42 4.80 5.67
N LYS A 127 -6.10 4.57 5.64
CA LYS A 127 -5.18 5.10 6.64
C LYS A 127 -4.44 6.27 6.00
N ASP A 128 -4.64 7.47 6.53
CA ASP A 128 -3.93 8.66 6.06
C ASP A 128 -2.49 8.72 6.59
N GLU A 129 -1.73 9.72 6.13
CA GLU A 129 -0.32 9.94 6.50
C GLU A 129 -0.11 10.18 8.00
N LYS A 130 -1.16 10.62 8.72
CA LYS A 130 -1.14 10.83 10.17
C LYS A 130 -1.57 9.58 10.94
N GLY A 131 -1.92 8.51 10.23
CA GLY A 131 -2.39 7.26 10.79
C GLY A 131 -3.85 7.26 11.21
N ALA A 132 -4.61 8.32 10.91
CA ALA A 132 -6.04 8.33 11.18
C ALA A 132 -6.76 7.42 10.17
N ILE A 133 -7.79 6.73 10.68
CA ILE A 133 -8.56 5.75 9.92
C ILE A 133 -9.88 6.38 9.52
N GLN A 134 -10.15 6.43 8.21
CA GLN A 134 -11.41 6.86 7.66
C GLN A 134 -12.14 5.64 7.07
N ARG A 135 -13.45 5.52 7.30
CA ARG A 135 -14.29 4.46 6.75
C ARG A 135 -15.40 5.07 5.92
N ILE A 136 -15.59 4.53 4.72
CA ILE A 136 -16.67 4.89 3.81
C ILE A 136 -17.47 3.61 3.55
N GLU A 137 -18.75 3.62 3.88
CA GLU A 137 -19.64 2.46 3.83
C GLU A 137 -20.73 2.62 2.76
N GLY A 138 -21.43 1.50 2.48
CA GLY A 138 -22.33 1.27 1.34
C GLY A 138 -23.17 2.45 0.82
N PRO A 139 -23.91 3.21 1.65
CA PRO A 139 -24.77 4.28 1.14
C PRO A 139 -24.00 5.38 0.40
N VAL A 140 -22.80 5.72 0.88
CA VAL A 140 -21.95 6.74 0.24
C VAL A 140 -21.33 6.18 -1.04
N LEU A 141 -20.94 4.90 -1.04
CA LEU A 141 -20.35 4.24 -2.21
C LEU A 141 -21.37 4.02 -3.34
N ALA A 142 -22.64 3.77 -3.00
CA ALA A 142 -23.71 3.64 -3.97
C ALA A 142 -23.98 4.97 -4.70
N MET A 143 -23.85 6.11 -4.02
CA MET A 143 -23.96 7.43 -4.65
C MET A 143 -22.77 7.79 -5.54
N MET A 144 -21.60 7.17 -5.35
CA MET A 144 -20.41 7.38 -6.19
C MET A 144 -20.43 6.56 -7.49
N ARG A 145 -21.39 5.65 -7.66
CA ARG A 145 -21.56 4.82 -8.87
C ARG A 145 -22.44 5.46 -9.95
N SER A 146 -22.92 6.69 -9.73
CA SER A 146 -23.77 7.45 -10.66
C SER A 146 -23.01 8.05 -11.82
#